data_AF-E1ZF35-F1
#
_entry.id   AF-E1ZF35-F1
#
_cell.length_a   1.000
_cell.length_b   1.000
_cell.length_c   1.000
_cell.angle_alpha   90.00
_cell.angle_beta   90.00
_cell.angle_gamma   90.00
#
_symmetry.space_group_name_H-M   'P 1'
#
loop_
_entity.id
_entity.type
_entity.pdbx_description
1 polymer ?
#
loop_
_entity_poly.entity_id
_entity_poly.type
_entity_poly.pdbx_seq_one_letter_code
_entity_poly.pdbx_strand_id
1 'polypeptide(L)'
;MESALVLGSRERQLGISFKKLFQHDSGVELKVKGLLNTVSCNAELQGALNKFFRVGKLAVYKPNEVYQPDLRLRLGLGVKAAGVGGQKMSADDLLLSLSAKKRVQVQRSQEVVRNRLLLRNYTQASLGANYDYNLRSEKWGGELHARLSHAIFRFTDDQDVRLTAGGVGDPKPYARLQENCWSLTFHPNGEWRVGYDL
;
A
#
# COMPACT_ATOMS: atom_id res chain seq x y z
N MET A 1 5.14 14.58 4.55
CA MET A 1 4.35 13.78 5.50
C MET A 1 2.97 13.69 4.91
N GLU A 2 2.40 12.50 4.79
CA GLU A 2 1.07 12.30 4.18
C GLU A 2 0.05 12.13 5.32
N SER A 3 -1.05 12.86 5.24
CA SER A 3 -2.21 12.74 6.13
C SER A 3 -3.42 12.29 5.34
N ALA A 4 -4.34 11.55 5.96
CA ALA A 4 -5.60 11.21 5.32
C ALA A 4 -6.71 10.97 6.33
N LEU A 5 -7.92 11.41 6.00
CA LEU A 5 -9.15 11.06 6.71
C LEU A 5 -9.69 9.74 6.18
N VAL A 6 -10.13 8.86 7.07
CA VAL A 6 -10.67 7.54 6.72
C VAL A 6 -12.02 7.36 7.38
N LEU A 7 -13.03 6.93 6.63
CA LEU A 7 -14.36 6.58 7.13
C LEU A 7 -14.71 5.16 6.68
N GLY A 8 -15.05 4.29 7.62
CA GLY A 8 -15.42 2.91 7.36
C GLY A 8 -16.87 2.60 7.71
N SER A 9 -17.53 1.76 6.90
CA SER A 9 -18.90 1.27 7.12
C SER A 9 -19.09 0.46 8.40
N ARG A 10 -18.12 -0.40 8.74
CA ARG A 10 -18.19 -1.33 9.87
C ARG A 10 -18.05 -0.63 11.22
N GLU A 11 -17.10 0.31 11.28
CA GLU A 11 -16.81 1.06 12.50
C GLU A 11 -17.70 2.30 12.59
N ARG A 12 -18.16 2.86 11.45
CA ARG A 12 -18.82 4.18 11.36
C ARG A 12 -18.01 5.30 12.03
N GLN A 13 -16.69 5.15 12.05
CA GLN A 13 -15.78 6.03 12.76
C GLN A 13 -14.90 6.77 11.78
N LEU A 14 -14.68 8.05 12.09
CA LEU A 14 -13.70 8.88 11.42
C LEU A 14 -12.32 8.57 12.03
N GLY A 15 -11.36 8.30 11.15
CA GLY A 15 -9.97 8.09 11.53
C GLY A 15 -9.08 9.13 10.90
N ILE A 16 -8.11 9.64 11.65
CA ILE A 16 -7.01 10.44 11.12
C ILE A 16 -5.83 9.50 10.96
N SER A 17 -5.41 9.29 9.72
CA SER A 17 -4.24 8.50 9.41
C SER A 17 -3.08 9.40 8.99
N PHE A 18 -1.87 9.00 9.37
CA PHE A 18 -0.66 9.63 8.88
C PHE A 18 0.34 8.60 8.40
N LYS A 19 1.18 9.00 7.45
CA LYS A 19 2.28 8.20 6.92
C LYS A 19 3.49 9.10 6.71
N LYS A 20 4.61 8.68 7.29
CA LYS A 20 5.91 9.32 7.09
C LYS A 20 6.91 8.29 6.60
N LEU A 21 7.60 8.66 5.52
CA LEU A 21 8.66 7.86 4.92
C LEU A 21 9.97 8.58 5.18
N PHE A 22 10.93 7.88 5.74
CA PHE A 22 12.30 8.33 5.90
C PHE A 22 13.18 7.45 5.01
N GLN A 23 13.79 8.06 4.02
CA GLN A 23 14.73 7.39 3.12
C GLN A 23 16.14 7.77 3.57
N HIS A 24 16.92 6.78 3.97
CA HIS A 24 18.33 6.98 4.31
C HIS A 24 19.20 6.83 3.05
N ASP A 25 18.90 5.84 2.21
CA ASP A 25 19.64 5.52 0.98
C ASP A 25 18.72 4.94 -0.11
N SER A 26 19.27 4.72 -1.31
CA SER A 26 18.56 4.12 -2.45
C SER A 26 17.97 2.72 -2.18
N GLY A 27 18.37 2.08 -1.09
CA GLY A 27 17.96 0.73 -0.71
C GLY A 27 17.24 0.61 0.63
N VAL A 28 17.10 1.67 1.45
CA VAL A 28 16.53 1.56 2.81
C VAL A 28 15.49 2.64 3.09
N GLU A 29 14.30 2.20 3.52
CA GLU A 29 13.14 3.04 3.85
C GLU A 29 12.61 2.67 5.24
N LEU A 30 12.68 3.61 6.19
CA LEU A 30 11.87 3.54 7.40
C LEU A 30 10.50 4.15 7.12
N LYS A 31 9.47 3.36 7.36
CA LYS A 31 8.07 3.75 7.17
C LYS A 31 7.37 3.76 8.51
N VAL A 32 6.87 4.92 8.89
CA VAL A 32 6.02 5.08 10.07
C VAL A 32 4.61 5.40 9.60
N LYS A 33 3.63 4.70 10.14
CA LYS A 33 2.22 4.98 9.94
C LYS A 33 1.54 5.06 11.30
N GLY A 34 0.48 5.86 11.37
CA GLY A 34 -0.46 5.73 12.45
C GLY A 34 -1.89 5.98 12.00
N LEU A 35 -2.82 5.50 12.80
CA LEU A 35 -4.26 5.71 12.66
C LEU A 35 -4.80 6.08 14.04
N LEU A 36 -5.36 7.28 14.16
CA LEU A 36 -6.08 7.72 15.34
C LEU A 36 -7.57 7.62 15.06
N ASN A 37 -8.26 6.78 15.81
CA ASN A 37 -9.70 6.70 15.78
C ASN A 37 -10.29 7.84 16.62
N THR A 38 -11.05 8.74 16.01
CA THR A 38 -11.54 9.93 16.73
C THR A 38 -12.71 9.63 17.66
N VAL A 39 -13.30 8.44 17.58
CA VAL A 39 -14.48 8.06 18.38
C VAL A 39 -14.07 7.18 19.56
N SER A 40 -13.22 6.19 19.33
CA SER A 40 -12.71 5.33 20.42
C SER A 40 -11.47 5.90 21.12
N CYS A 41 -10.88 6.96 20.56
CA CYS A 41 -9.58 7.49 21.00
C CYS A 41 -8.43 6.47 20.94
N ASN A 42 -8.62 5.35 20.22
CA ASN A 42 -7.58 4.36 20.03
C ASN A 42 -6.57 4.86 19.00
N ALA A 43 -5.28 4.73 19.33
CA ALA A 43 -4.18 5.01 18.42
C ALA A 43 -3.51 3.70 17.99
N GLU A 44 -3.33 3.55 16.69
CA GLU A 44 -2.56 2.48 16.09
C GLU A 44 -1.27 3.06 15.53
N LEU A 45 -0.12 2.44 15.81
CA LEU A 45 1.18 2.82 15.29
C LEU A 45 1.85 1.61 14.64
N GLN A 46 2.38 1.82 13.43
CA GLN A 46 3.18 0.84 12.72
C GLN A 46 4.49 1.46 12.27
N GLY A 47 5.61 0.89 12.73
CA GLY A 47 6.94 1.16 12.20
C GLY A 47 7.43 -0.01 11.35
N ALA A 48 7.98 0.24 10.18
CA ALA A 48 8.59 -0.81 9.36
C ALA A 48 9.85 -0.30 8.67
N LEU A 49 10.97 -0.96 8.92
CA LEU A 49 12.22 -0.80 8.19
C LEU A 49 12.20 -1.70 6.96
N ASN A 50 12.39 -1.12 5.78
CA ASN A 50 12.31 -1.83 4.51
C ASN A 50 13.63 -1.72 3.78
N LYS A 51 14.10 -2.86 3.26
CA LYS A 51 15.24 -2.94 2.38
C LYS A 51 14.79 -3.36 0.98
N PHE A 52 15.28 -2.65 -0.03
CA PHE A 52 15.00 -2.93 -1.43
C PHE A 52 16.19 -3.64 -2.06
N PHE A 53 15.93 -4.82 -2.61
CA PHE A 53 16.91 -5.63 -3.33
C PHE A 53 16.58 -5.59 -4.80
N ARG A 54 17.57 -5.32 -5.66
CA ARG A 54 17.38 -5.42 -7.11
C ARG A 54 17.49 -6.89 -7.50
N VAL A 55 16.42 -7.46 -8.07
CA VAL A 55 16.41 -8.86 -8.47
C VAL A 55 16.39 -8.94 -9.99
N GLY A 56 17.51 -9.33 -10.59
CA GLY A 56 17.70 -9.47 -12.04
C GLY A 56 18.74 -8.52 -12.62
N LYS A 57 19.07 -8.70 -13.91
CA LYS A 57 19.95 -7.81 -14.66
C LYS A 57 19.14 -6.59 -15.11
N LEU A 58 19.65 -5.39 -14.82
CA LEU A 58 19.13 -4.17 -15.45
C LEU A 58 19.34 -4.31 -16.96
N ALA A 59 18.26 -4.20 -17.72
CA ALA A 59 18.38 -4.04 -19.17
C ALA A 59 19.28 -2.82 -19.43
N VAL A 60 20.17 -2.93 -20.41
CA VAL A 60 21.03 -1.83 -20.86
C VAL A 60 20.15 -0.62 -21.11
N TYR A 61 20.51 0.53 -20.52
CA TYR A 61 19.78 1.78 -20.69
C TYR A 61 19.68 2.09 -22.20
N LYS A 62 18.49 1.95 -22.76
CA LYS A 62 18.21 2.38 -24.11
C LYS A 62 17.68 3.81 -24.01
N PRO A 63 18.34 4.82 -24.60
CA PRO A 63 17.99 6.23 -24.43
C PRO A 63 16.57 6.58 -24.93
N ASN A 64 15.96 5.71 -25.76
CA ASN A 64 14.59 5.86 -26.25
C ASN A 64 13.55 5.08 -25.43
N GLU A 65 13.98 4.27 -24.44
CA GLU A 65 13.12 3.60 -23.47
C GLU A 65 13.26 4.32 -22.11
N VAL A 66 12.39 5.30 -21.85
CA VAL A 66 12.36 6.08 -20.60
C VAL A 66 11.98 5.23 -19.37
N TYR A 67 11.71 3.93 -19.54
CA TYR A 67 11.24 3.07 -18.46
C TYR A 67 12.09 1.81 -18.29
N GLN A 68 12.73 1.70 -17.13
CA GLN A 68 13.30 0.46 -16.64
C GLN A 68 12.28 -0.24 -15.74
N PRO A 69 11.99 -1.53 -15.96
CA PRO A 69 11.09 -2.28 -15.09
C PRO A 69 11.61 -2.22 -13.64
N ASP A 70 10.73 -1.86 -12.70
CA ASP A 70 11.09 -1.87 -11.28
C ASP A 70 11.27 -3.33 -10.81
N LEU A 71 12.50 -3.80 -10.91
CA LEU A 71 12.91 -5.14 -10.52
C LEU A 71 13.16 -5.25 -9.01
N ARG A 72 12.79 -4.25 -8.20
CA ARG A 72 13.04 -4.29 -6.76
C ARG A 72 12.11 -5.27 -6.04
N LEU A 73 12.70 -6.15 -5.25
CA LEU A 73 12.06 -6.89 -4.18
C LEU A 73 12.17 -6.07 -2.91
N ARG A 74 11.04 -5.80 -2.25
CA ARG A 74 11.02 -5.16 -0.94
C ARG A 74 10.95 -6.24 0.13
N LEU A 75 11.91 -6.26 1.04
CA LEU A 75 11.81 -6.99 2.30
C LEU A 75 11.67 -5.98 3.42
N GLY A 76 10.77 -6.23 4.37
CA GLY A 76 10.51 -5.32 5.48
C GLY A 76 10.44 -6.05 6.80
N LEU A 77 11.07 -5.47 7.81
CA LEU A 77 10.94 -5.84 9.21
C LEU A 77 10.25 -4.70 9.92
N GLY A 78 9.23 -4.98 10.72
CA GLY A 78 8.45 -3.95 11.37
C GLY A 78 7.89 -4.37 12.71
N VAL A 79 7.42 -3.36 13.43
CA VAL A 79 6.72 -3.49 14.68
C VAL A 79 5.37 -2.80 14.52
N LYS A 80 4.29 -3.48 14.90
CA LYS A 80 2.96 -2.89 15.01
C LYS A 80 2.57 -2.88 16.48
N ALA A 81 2.07 -1.74 16.94
CA ALA A 81 1.50 -1.56 18.26
C ALA A 81 0.12 -0.92 18.06
N ALA A 82 -0.96 -1.65 18.37
CA ALA A 82 -2.32 -1.15 18.15
C ALA A 82 -3.37 -1.99 18.89
N GLY A 83 -4.27 -1.31 19.61
CA GLY A 83 -5.57 -1.82 20.11
C GLY A 83 -6.61 -2.03 19.00
N VAL A 84 -6.20 -2.89 18.07
CA VAL A 84 -6.80 -3.54 16.90
C VAL A 84 -8.21 -3.14 16.44
N GLY A 85 -8.27 -2.47 15.28
CA GLY A 85 -8.32 -3.16 13.97
C GLY A 85 -9.41 -4.22 13.71
N GLY A 86 -10.52 -4.25 14.45
CA GLY A 86 -11.69 -5.08 14.12
C GLY A 86 -11.53 -6.59 14.31
N GLN A 87 -10.38 -7.05 14.81
CA GLN A 87 -10.23 -8.30 15.58
C GLN A 87 -9.93 -7.91 17.03
N LYS A 88 -10.44 -8.67 18.01
CA LYS A 88 -10.18 -8.40 19.44
C LYS A 88 -8.70 -8.69 19.77
N MET A 89 -7.76 -7.77 19.53
CA MET A 89 -6.48 -7.82 20.25
C MET A 89 -6.37 -6.65 21.23
N SER A 90 -5.72 -6.93 22.35
CA SER A 90 -5.59 -6.00 23.47
C SER A 90 -4.82 -4.76 23.04
N ALA A 91 -5.09 -3.62 23.67
CA ALA A 91 -4.37 -2.36 23.44
C ALA A 91 -2.84 -2.45 23.64
N ASP A 92 -2.37 -3.52 24.29
CA ASP A 92 -0.97 -3.78 24.64
C ASP A 92 -0.27 -4.81 23.75
N ASP A 93 -0.94 -5.34 22.71
CA ASP A 93 -0.33 -6.38 21.88
C ASP A 93 0.69 -5.76 20.91
N LEU A 94 1.93 -6.21 21.04
CA LEU A 94 3.05 -5.83 20.17
C LEU A 94 3.32 -6.96 19.17
N LEU A 95 3.24 -6.63 17.87
CA LEU A 95 3.45 -7.57 16.78
C LEU A 95 4.78 -7.30 16.08
N LEU A 96 5.58 -8.35 15.89
CA LEU A 96 6.73 -8.31 15.00
C LEU A 96 6.29 -8.75 13.60
N SER A 97 6.51 -7.92 12.59
CA SER A 97 6.09 -8.18 11.22
C SER A 97 7.29 -8.39 10.30
N LEU A 98 7.31 -9.49 9.57
CA LEU A 98 8.16 -9.72 8.41
C LEU A 98 7.31 -9.54 7.15
N SER A 99 7.81 -8.83 6.15
CA SER A 99 7.08 -8.61 4.90
C SER A 99 7.98 -8.76 3.69
N ALA A 100 7.44 -9.35 2.64
CA ALA A 100 8.06 -9.43 1.32
C ALA A 100 7.07 -8.91 0.30
N LYS A 101 7.49 -8.02 -0.60
CA LYS A 101 6.64 -7.50 -1.68
C LYS A 101 7.40 -7.37 -2.98
N LYS A 102 6.83 -7.95 -4.04
CA LYS A 102 7.27 -7.78 -5.42
C LYS A 102 6.20 -7.02 -6.20
N ARG A 103 6.63 -6.04 -7.00
CA ARG A 103 5.77 -5.35 -7.97
C ARG A 103 6.28 -5.64 -9.36
N VAL A 104 5.36 -5.82 -10.30
CA VAL A 104 5.62 -6.08 -11.70
C VAL A 104 4.69 -5.18 -12.50
N GLN A 105 5.23 -4.42 -13.44
CA GLN A 105 4.39 -3.69 -14.40
C GLN A 105 4.10 -4.60 -15.59
N VAL A 106 2.83 -4.78 -15.92
CA VAL A 106 2.34 -5.73 -16.92
C VAL A 106 2.13 -5.05 -18.27
N GLN A 107 1.53 -3.86 -18.27
CA GLN A 107 1.17 -3.14 -19.50
C GLN A 107 1.35 -1.63 -19.29
N ARG A 108 1.73 -0.94 -20.36
CA ARG A 108 1.88 0.52 -20.37
C ARG A 108 1.62 1.05 -21.77
N SER A 109 0.78 2.08 -21.90
CA SER A 109 0.68 2.89 -23.13
C SER A 109 1.36 4.23 -22.91
N GLN A 110 2.21 4.59 -23.86
CA GLN A 110 2.90 5.87 -23.90
C GLN A 110 2.56 6.56 -25.21
N GLU A 111 2.40 7.87 -25.15
CA GLU A 111 2.21 8.68 -26.34
C GLU A 111 3.18 9.87 -26.29
N VAL A 112 3.82 10.16 -27.42
CA VAL A 112 4.66 11.35 -27.54
C VAL A 112 3.79 12.49 -28.03
N VAL A 113 3.53 13.46 -27.16
CA VAL A 113 2.76 14.67 -27.50
C VAL A 113 3.69 15.87 -27.37
N ARG A 114 3.89 16.62 -28.46
CA ARG A 114 4.73 17.84 -28.48
C ARG A 114 6.16 17.60 -27.93
N ASN A 115 6.82 16.53 -28.40
CA ASN A 115 8.14 16.09 -27.93
C ASN A 115 8.22 15.74 -26.42
N ARG A 116 7.08 15.53 -25.75
CA ARG A 116 7.01 15.02 -24.38
C ARG A 116 6.39 13.63 -24.37
N LEU A 117 7.03 12.70 -23.66
CA LEU A 117 6.49 11.37 -23.41
C LEU A 117 5.44 11.44 -22.30
N LEU A 118 4.18 11.19 -22.65
CA LEU A 118 3.08 11.12 -21.71
C LEU A 118 2.73 9.67 -21.42
N LEU A 119 2.61 9.37 -20.13
CA LEU A 119 2.12 8.09 -19.63
C LEU A 119 0.58 8.14 -19.62
N ARG A 120 -0.10 7.50 -20.57
CA ARG A 120 -1.56 7.50 -20.60
C ARG A 120 -2.16 6.52 -19.59
N ASN A 121 -1.72 5.28 -19.63
CA ASN A 121 -2.22 4.22 -18.76
C ASN A 121 -1.10 3.25 -18.36
N TYR A 122 -1.28 2.58 -17.23
CA TYR A 122 -0.40 1.50 -16.82
C TYR A 122 -1.14 0.45 -15.99
N THR A 123 -0.72 -0.79 -16.14
CA THR A 123 -1.18 -1.94 -15.36
C THR A 123 -0.04 -2.46 -14.49
N GLN A 124 -0.28 -2.54 -13.19
CA GLN A 124 0.64 -3.01 -12.17
C GLN A 124 0.06 -4.23 -11.46
N ALA A 125 0.80 -5.33 -11.48
CA ALA A 125 0.57 -6.46 -10.59
C ALA A 125 1.52 -6.34 -9.38
N SER A 126 1.05 -6.66 -8.19
CA SER A 126 1.90 -6.79 -7.02
C SER A 126 1.50 -7.99 -6.19
N LEU A 127 2.51 -8.73 -5.76
CA LEU A 127 2.38 -9.85 -4.84
C LEU A 127 3.11 -9.47 -3.56
N GLY A 128 2.49 -9.72 -2.42
CA GLY A 128 3.10 -9.53 -1.11
C GLY A 128 2.76 -10.67 -0.18
N ALA A 129 3.66 -10.93 0.76
CA ALA A 129 3.46 -11.83 1.88
C ALA A 129 3.85 -11.07 3.14
N ASN A 130 3.04 -11.18 4.19
CA ASN A 130 3.30 -10.65 5.51
C ASN A 130 3.20 -11.80 6.51
N TYR A 131 4.11 -11.82 7.48
CA TYR A 131 4.15 -12.79 8.54
C TYR A 131 4.31 -12.04 9.85
N ASP A 132 3.27 -12.07 10.67
CA ASP A 132 3.21 -11.37 11.93
C ASP A 132 3.32 -12.37 13.08
N TYR A 133 4.20 -12.07 14.03
CA TYR A 133 4.34 -12.79 15.29
C TYR A 133 3.78 -11.95 16.42
N ASN A 134 2.81 -12.50 17.14
CA ASN A 134 2.31 -11.89 18.35
C ASN A 134 3.16 -12.35 19.54
N LEU A 135 3.89 -11.41 20.16
CA LEU A 135 4.78 -11.68 21.29
C LEU A 135 4.04 -12.21 22.52
N ARG A 136 2.76 -11.87 22.69
CA ARG A 136 1.99 -12.23 23.87
C ARG A 136 1.29 -13.57 23.73
N SER A 137 0.64 -13.80 22.59
CA SER A 137 -0.07 -15.07 22.34
C SER A 137 0.84 -16.16 21.78
N GLU A 138 2.08 -15.80 21.42
CA GLU A 138 3.06 -16.67 20.76
C GLU A 138 2.55 -17.32 19.47
N LYS A 139 1.52 -16.71 18.87
CA LYS A 139 0.91 -17.19 17.62
C LYS A 139 1.51 -16.47 16.43
N TRP A 140 1.69 -17.24 15.38
CA TRP A 140 2.08 -16.76 14.07
C TRP A 140 0.84 -16.58 13.18
N GLY A 141 0.77 -15.46 12.49
CA GLY A 141 -0.24 -15.16 11.48
C GLY A 141 0.44 -14.86 10.15
N GLY A 142 0.03 -15.54 9.08
CA GLY A 142 0.55 -15.33 7.74
C GLY A 142 -0.53 -14.81 6.81
N GLU A 143 -0.25 -13.72 6.10
CA GLU A 143 -1.13 -13.15 5.09
C GLU A 143 -0.41 -13.10 3.75
N LEU A 144 -1.09 -13.53 2.70
CA LEU A 144 -0.66 -13.36 1.32
C LEU A 144 -1.55 -12.30 0.68
N HIS A 145 -1.03 -11.52 -0.27
CA HIS A 145 -1.82 -10.51 -0.95
C HIS A 145 -1.38 -10.45 -2.41
N ALA A 146 -2.30 -10.69 -3.35
CA ALA A 146 -2.12 -10.21 -4.71
C ALA A 146 -2.99 -8.99 -4.96
N ARG A 147 -2.49 -8.10 -5.81
CA ARG A 147 -3.17 -6.88 -6.21
C ARG A 147 -2.88 -6.61 -7.68
N LEU A 148 -3.92 -6.34 -8.44
CA LEU A 148 -3.86 -5.81 -9.79
C LEU A 148 -4.38 -4.37 -9.76
N SER A 149 -3.60 -3.43 -10.30
CA SER A 149 -3.92 -2.02 -10.36
C SER A 149 -3.82 -1.55 -11.80
N HIS A 150 -4.87 -0.90 -12.30
CA HIS A 150 -4.91 -0.29 -13.62
C HIS A 150 -5.21 1.19 -13.48
N ALA A 151 -4.30 2.04 -13.92
CA ALA A 151 -4.51 3.49 -14.01
C ALA A 151 -5.00 3.82 -15.42
N ILE A 152 -6.18 4.45 -15.51
CA ILE A 152 -6.91 4.65 -16.77
C ILE A 152 -6.48 5.95 -17.45
N PHE A 153 -6.42 7.04 -16.70
CA PHE A 153 -6.06 8.37 -17.20
C PHE A 153 -5.16 9.09 -16.21
N ARG A 154 -4.17 9.80 -16.75
CA ARG A 154 -3.32 10.75 -16.03
C ARG A 154 -3.39 12.08 -16.76
N PHE A 155 -4.26 12.99 -16.32
CA PHE A 155 -4.45 14.29 -16.96
C PHE A 155 -3.38 15.30 -16.54
N THR A 156 -2.99 15.28 -15.25
CA THR A 156 -1.92 16.06 -14.60
C THR A 156 -1.28 15.23 -13.48
N ASP A 157 -0.20 15.71 -12.84
CA ASP A 157 0.50 14.95 -11.79
C ASP A 157 -0.39 14.53 -10.60
N ASP A 158 -1.49 15.25 -10.36
CA ASP A 158 -2.45 15.01 -9.27
C ASP A 158 -3.85 14.54 -9.71
N GLN A 159 -4.04 14.30 -11.02
CA GLN A 159 -5.32 13.78 -11.55
C GLN A 159 -5.15 12.40 -12.16
N ASP A 160 -5.33 11.37 -11.33
CA ASP A 160 -5.32 9.98 -11.74
C ASP A 160 -6.59 9.23 -11.34
N VAL A 161 -7.19 8.53 -12.32
CA VAL A 161 -8.24 7.55 -12.06
C VAL A 161 -7.60 6.17 -12.06
N ARG A 162 -7.70 5.48 -10.93
CA ARG A 162 -7.08 4.18 -10.72
C ARG A 162 -8.07 3.18 -10.16
N LEU A 163 -8.19 2.07 -10.88
CA LEU A 163 -8.88 0.87 -10.42
C LEU A 163 -7.86 -0.10 -9.84
N THR A 164 -8.15 -0.63 -8.66
CA THR A 164 -7.33 -1.64 -8.00
C THR A 164 -8.21 -2.77 -7.52
N ALA A 165 -7.95 -3.99 -7.95
CA ALA A 165 -8.53 -5.20 -7.39
C ALA A 165 -7.46 -5.97 -6.61
N GLY A 166 -7.81 -6.59 -5.50
CA GLY A 166 -6.87 -7.41 -4.75
C GLY A 166 -7.53 -8.44 -3.84
N GLY A 167 -6.75 -9.42 -3.43
CA GLY A 167 -7.15 -10.50 -2.52
C GLY A 167 -6.57 -11.84 -2.95
N VAL A 168 -5.82 -12.49 -2.06
CA VAL A 168 -5.42 -13.92 -2.15
C VAL A 168 -5.15 -14.44 -0.74
N GLY A 169 -5.80 -15.52 -0.31
CA GLY A 169 -5.62 -16.06 1.04
C GLY A 169 -6.42 -15.29 2.09
N ASP A 170 -5.85 -15.11 3.29
CA ASP A 170 -6.50 -14.41 4.41
C ASP A 170 -6.23 -12.89 4.42
N PRO A 171 -6.50 -12.24 3.28
CA PRO A 171 -7.18 -10.96 3.27
C PRO A 171 -8.36 -11.01 2.30
N LYS A 172 -9.53 -10.58 2.78
CA LYS A 172 -10.77 -10.56 2.00
C LYS A 172 -10.58 -9.85 0.65
N PRO A 173 -11.17 -10.36 -0.43
CA PRO A 173 -11.14 -9.68 -1.71
C PRO A 173 -11.70 -8.27 -1.58
N TYR A 174 -11.17 -7.35 -2.37
CA TYR A 174 -11.61 -5.96 -2.43
C TYR A 174 -11.38 -5.39 -3.81
N ALA A 175 -12.15 -4.36 -4.12
CA ALA A 175 -11.79 -3.43 -5.17
C ALA A 175 -11.81 -2.01 -4.64
N ARG A 176 -10.96 -1.19 -5.25
CA ARG A 176 -10.72 0.19 -4.87
C ARG A 176 -10.74 1.04 -6.12
N LEU A 177 -11.59 2.05 -6.09
CA LEU A 177 -11.57 3.18 -7.00
C LEU A 177 -10.82 4.31 -6.28
N GLN A 178 -9.83 4.88 -6.95
CA GLN A 178 -9.13 6.07 -6.50
C GLN A 178 -9.22 7.12 -7.59
N GLU A 179 -9.58 8.33 -7.20
CA GLU A 179 -9.59 9.50 -8.05
C GLU A 179 -9.03 10.67 -7.26
N ASN A 180 -7.94 11.25 -7.76
CA ASN A 180 -7.26 12.39 -7.14
C ASN A 180 -6.95 12.09 -5.65
N CYS A 181 -7.40 12.96 -4.76
CA CYS A 181 -7.21 12.87 -3.32
C CYS A 181 -8.21 11.96 -2.60
N TRP A 182 -9.16 11.31 -3.28
CA TRP A 182 -10.11 10.43 -2.61
C TRP A 182 -10.04 9.00 -3.12
N SER A 183 -10.46 8.06 -2.28
CA SER A 183 -10.63 6.68 -2.69
C SER A 183 -11.76 5.97 -1.98
N LEU A 184 -12.45 5.11 -2.70
CA LEU A 184 -13.49 4.22 -2.21
C LEU A 184 -13.00 2.78 -2.35
N THR A 185 -12.91 2.07 -1.25
CA THR A 185 -12.64 0.64 -1.19
C THR A 185 -13.91 -0.09 -0.81
N PHE A 186 -14.26 -1.13 -1.55
CA PHE A 186 -15.43 -1.96 -1.31
C PHE A 186 -15.03 -3.44 -1.24
N HIS A 187 -15.71 -4.16 -0.36
CA HIS A 187 -15.53 -5.58 -0.10
C HIS A 187 -16.82 -6.34 -0.44
N PRO A 188 -16.72 -7.62 -0.86
CA PRO A 188 -17.89 -8.44 -1.22
C PRO A 188 -18.92 -8.64 -0.12
N ASN A 189 -18.53 -8.48 1.15
CA ASN A 189 -19.42 -8.56 2.31
C ASN A 189 -20.21 -7.26 2.55
N GLY A 190 -20.17 -6.29 1.62
CA GLY A 190 -20.86 -5.00 1.75
C GLY A 190 -20.10 -3.97 2.60
N GLU A 191 -18.93 -4.32 3.14
CA GLU A 191 -18.08 -3.35 3.84
C GLU A 191 -17.44 -2.39 2.83
N TRP A 192 -17.55 -1.11 3.09
CA TRP A 192 -16.84 -0.05 2.36
C TRP A 192 -15.99 0.81 3.28
N ARG A 193 -14.99 1.47 2.68
CA ARG A 193 -14.12 2.46 3.30
C ARG A 193 -13.83 3.58 2.32
N VAL A 194 -14.05 4.82 2.75
CA VAL A 194 -13.67 6.03 2.03
C VAL A 194 -12.42 6.61 2.68
N GLY A 195 -11.44 7.01 1.88
CA GLY A 195 -10.26 7.74 2.31
C GLY A 195 -10.14 9.06 1.56
N TYR A 196 -9.72 10.12 2.24
CA TYR A 196 -9.42 11.43 1.66
C TYR A 196 -8.02 11.86 2.10
N ASP A 197 -7.10 11.97 1.16
CA ASP A 197 -5.73 12.42 1.38
C ASP A 197 -5.72 13.96 1.59
N LEU A 198 -5.08 14.41 2.67
CA LEU A 198 -4.96 15.80 3.14
C LEU A 198 -3.57 16.37 2.86
#